data_AF-A0A7C1CIR3-F1
#
_entry.id   AF-A0A7C1CIR3-F1
#
_cell.length_a   1.000
_cell.length_b   1.000
_cell.length_c   1.000
_cell.angle_alpha   90.00
_cell.angle_beta   90.00
_cell.angle_gamma   90.00
#
_symmetry.space_group_name_H-M   'P 1'
#
loop_
_entity.id
_entity.type
_entity.pdbx_description
1 polymer ?
#
loop_
_entity_poly.entity_id
_entity_poly.type
_entity_poly.pdbx_seq_one_letter_code
_entity_poly.pdbx_strand_id
1 'polypeptide(L)'
;MKYPRLRRDIQVIPVMVNGQQMVSFADPLKLSRGLAVERSAIPVIQFLDGTHDLRDIQMEMIRHSGGQLIPLSVIEEFIKGLDKSFLLESESFDARKNAIREGFLNARERECSLAGTSYDADPEALKRYIREVEATLPELGSEQDTPPAGLLAPHIDIEVAKTAYVDLYRRIKG
;
A
#
# COMPACT_ATOMS: atom_id res chain seq x y z
N MET A 1 -16.95 -15.19 -11.53
CA MET A 1 -17.49 -13.90 -11.05
C MET A 1 -18.32 -13.29 -12.18
N LYS A 2 -19.59 -12.93 -11.94
CA LYS A 2 -20.48 -12.42 -13.01
C LYS A 2 -20.28 -10.92 -13.28
N TYR A 3 -20.22 -10.11 -12.21
CA TYR A 3 -20.06 -8.66 -12.27
C TYR A 3 -18.73 -8.27 -11.59
N PRO A 4 -17.60 -8.23 -12.32
CA PRO A 4 -16.32 -7.94 -11.71
C PRO A 4 -16.18 -6.47 -11.33
N ARG A 5 -15.53 -6.22 -10.20
CA ARG A 5 -15.21 -4.88 -9.72
C ARG A 5 -13.74 -4.79 -9.32
N LEU A 6 -13.01 -3.85 -9.89
CA LEU A 6 -11.68 -3.49 -9.41
C LEU A 6 -11.81 -2.85 -8.04
N ARG A 7 -10.95 -3.23 -7.11
CA ARG A 7 -10.88 -2.61 -5.78
C ARG A 7 -10.68 -1.10 -5.90
N ARG A 8 -11.46 -0.33 -5.13
CA ARG A 8 -11.47 1.14 -5.17
C ARG A 8 -10.16 1.80 -4.73
N ASP A 9 -9.36 1.10 -3.93
CA ASP A 9 -8.08 1.58 -3.42
C ASP A 9 -6.90 1.30 -4.37
N ILE A 10 -7.14 0.56 -5.46
CA ILE A 10 -6.11 0.28 -6.47
C ILE A 10 -5.95 1.47 -7.40
N GLN A 11 -4.71 1.92 -7.56
CA GLN A 11 -4.35 2.90 -8.58
C GLN A 11 -3.74 2.20 -9.80
N VAL A 12 -4.24 2.56 -10.97
CA VAL A 12 -3.77 2.06 -12.26
C VAL A 12 -2.70 3.02 -12.79
N ILE A 13 -1.45 2.56 -12.90
CA ILE A 13 -0.30 3.40 -13.25
C ILE A 13 0.42 2.90 -14.51
N PRO A 14 0.86 3.78 -15.40
CA PRO A 14 1.69 3.38 -16.54
C PRO A 14 3.08 2.97 -16.08
N VAL A 15 3.62 1.90 -16.66
CA VAL A 15 4.97 1.40 -16.38
C VAL A 15 5.67 0.97 -17.66
N MET A 16 7.00 0.92 -17.62
CA MET A 16 7.84 0.34 -18.68
C MET A 16 8.39 -1.00 -18.22
N VAL A 17 8.10 -2.07 -18.94
CA VAL A 17 8.63 -3.42 -18.66
C VAL A 17 9.31 -3.91 -19.93
N ASN A 18 10.61 -4.20 -19.86
CA ASN A 18 11.41 -4.67 -21.02
C ASN A 18 11.24 -3.80 -22.29
N GLY A 19 11.13 -2.47 -22.13
CA GLY A 19 10.94 -1.54 -23.24
C GLY A 19 9.51 -1.45 -23.78
N GLN A 20 8.55 -2.19 -23.21
CA GLN A 20 7.14 -2.14 -23.58
C GLN A 20 6.34 -1.26 -22.61
N GLN A 21 5.45 -0.43 -23.16
CA GLN A 21 4.49 0.33 -22.37
C GLN A 21 3.39 -0.60 -21.84
N MET A 22 3.35 -0.72 -20.52
CA MET A 22 2.39 -1.54 -19.79
C MET A 22 1.67 -0.71 -18.74
N VAL A 23 0.71 -1.34 -18.07
CA VAL A 23 -0.05 -0.79 -16.97
C VAL A 23 0.12 -1.71 -15.77
N SER A 24 0.45 -1.12 -14.62
CA SER A 24 0.57 -1.83 -13.35
C SER A 24 -0.46 -1.31 -12.36
N PHE A 25 -0.61 -2.03 -11.25
CA PHE A 25 -1.58 -1.75 -10.20
C PHE A 25 -0.84 -1.45 -8.90
N ALA A 26 -0.85 -0.20 -8.48
CA ALA A 26 -0.35 0.21 -7.18
C ALA A 26 -1.40 -0.15 -6.11
N ASP A 27 -1.04 -1.11 -5.26
CA ASP A 27 -1.85 -1.55 -4.14
C ASP A 27 -1.35 -0.93 -2.83
N PRO A 28 -2.09 0.02 -2.22
CA PRO A 28 -1.67 0.66 -0.99
C PRO A 28 -1.60 -0.31 0.20
N LEU A 29 -2.37 -1.40 0.16
CA LEU A 29 -2.36 -2.44 1.20
C LEU A 29 -1.27 -3.48 0.96
N LYS A 30 -0.57 -3.43 -0.18
CA LYS A 30 0.46 -4.40 -0.60
C LYS A 30 -0.03 -5.86 -0.52
N LEU A 31 -1.32 -6.08 -0.81
CA LEU A 31 -1.95 -7.40 -0.79
C LEU A 31 -1.79 -8.10 -2.14
N SER A 32 -1.72 -7.33 -3.21
CA SER A 32 -1.64 -7.82 -4.57
C SER A 32 -0.30 -8.49 -4.86
N ARG A 33 -0.36 -9.50 -5.73
CA ARG A 33 0.84 -10.13 -6.31
C ARG A 33 1.13 -9.36 -7.59
N GLY A 34 2.03 -8.37 -7.48
CA GLY A 34 2.34 -7.37 -8.51
C GLY A 34 2.13 -7.87 -9.94
N LEU A 35 1.27 -7.18 -10.67
CA LEU A 35 0.82 -7.56 -12.00
C LEU A 35 0.99 -6.37 -12.94
N ALA A 36 1.53 -6.63 -14.13
CA ALA A 36 1.53 -5.68 -15.23
C ALA A 36 0.76 -6.30 -16.39
N VAL A 37 -0.11 -5.50 -17.01
CA VAL A 37 -0.90 -5.89 -18.18
C VAL A 37 -0.59 -4.94 -19.34
N GLU A 38 -0.81 -5.41 -20.56
CA GLU A 38 -0.65 -4.53 -21.72
C GLU A 38 -1.61 -3.35 -21.66
N ARG A 39 -1.20 -2.22 -22.24
CA ARG A 39 -2.04 -1.02 -22.31
C ARG A 39 -3.37 -1.25 -23.02
N SER A 40 -3.43 -2.23 -23.92
CA SER A 40 -4.65 -2.71 -24.60
C SER A 40 -5.73 -3.20 -23.63
N ALA A 41 -5.38 -3.54 -22.39
CA ALA A 41 -6.32 -3.97 -21.36
C ALA A 41 -7.03 -2.82 -20.62
N ILE A 42 -6.61 -1.56 -20.79
CA ILE A 42 -7.23 -0.40 -20.13
C ILE A 42 -8.75 -0.34 -20.33
N PRO A 43 -9.30 -0.53 -21.54
CA PRO A 43 -10.75 -0.50 -21.73
C PRO A 43 -11.45 -1.55 -20.86
N VAL A 44 -10.94 -2.79 -20.80
CA VAL A 44 -11.49 -3.83 -19.91
C VAL A 44 -11.51 -3.35 -18.46
N ILE A 45 -10.40 -2.78 -17.99
CA ILE A 45 -10.24 -2.33 -16.60
C ILE A 45 -11.28 -1.25 -16.24
N GLN A 46 -11.62 -0.36 -17.18
CA GLN A 46 -12.61 0.70 -16.99
C GLN A 46 -14.02 0.16 -16.75
N PHE A 47 -14.35 -1.03 -17.27
CA PHE A 47 -15.65 -1.69 -17.09
C PHE A 47 -15.69 -2.64 -15.88
N LEU A 48 -14.62 -2.71 -15.08
CA LEU A 48 -14.60 -3.47 -13.83
C LEU A 48 -15.20 -2.65 -12.69
N ASP A 49 -16.48 -2.29 -12.82
CA ASP A 49 -17.20 -1.43 -11.88
C ASP A 49 -18.26 -2.16 -11.04
N GLY A 50 -18.41 -3.47 -11.23
CA GLY A 50 -19.39 -4.32 -10.56
C GLY A 50 -20.82 -4.14 -11.07
N THR A 51 -21.02 -3.45 -12.19
CA THR A 51 -22.32 -3.29 -12.85
C THR A 51 -22.37 -3.93 -14.23
N HIS A 52 -21.24 -3.93 -14.96
CA HIS A 52 -21.09 -4.66 -16.22
C HIS A 52 -20.82 -6.13 -15.97
N ASP A 53 -21.55 -7.02 -16.66
CA ASP A 53 -21.20 -8.43 -16.68
C ASP A 53 -20.14 -8.75 -17.74
N LEU A 54 -19.67 -10.01 -17.77
CA LEU A 54 -18.62 -10.42 -18.71
C LEU A 54 -19.02 -10.27 -20.19
N ARG A 55 -20.32 -10.37 -20.52
CA ARG A 55 -20.82 -10.18 -21.88
C ARG A 55 -20.91 -8.70 -22.23
N ASP A 56 -21.29 -7.86 -21.28
CA ASP A 56 -21.26 -6.41 -21.46
C ASP A 56 -19.83 -5.93 -21.76
N ILE A 57 -18.87 -6.39 -20.95
CA ILE A 57 -17.44 -6.13 -21.15
C ILE A 57 -16.96 -6.64 -22.52
N GLN A 58 -17.40 -7.83 -22.93
CA GLN A 58 -17.07 -8.41 -24.24
C GLN A 58 -17.56 -7.53 -25.38
N MET A 59 -18.81 -7.10 -25.32
CA MET A 59 -19.41 -6.26 -26.35
C MET A 59 -18.65 -4.95 -26.50
N GLU A 60 -18.28 -4.33 -25.38
CA GLU A 60 -17.55 -3.07 -25.41
C GLU A 60 -16.12 -3.24 -25.93
N MET A 61 -15.46 -4.35 -25.60
CA MET A 61 -14.16 -4.70 -26.16
C MET A 61 -14.21 -4.91 -27.68
N ILE A 62 -15.23 -5.62 -28.19
CA ILE A 62 -15.42 -5.80 -29.64
C ILE A 62 -15.60 -4.45 -30.32
N ARG A 63 -16.35 -3.52 -29.71
CA ARG A 63 -16.54 -2.16 -30.24
C ARG A 63 -15.23 -1.37 -30.27
N HIS A 64 -14.44 -1.42 -29.19
CA HIS A 64 -13.13 -0.77 -29.12
C HIS A 64 -12.10 -1.36 -30.09
N SER A 65 -12.19 -2.66 -30.39
CA SER A 65 -11.31 -3.35 -31.35
C SER A 65 -11.77 -3.22 -32.81
N GLY A 66 -12.68 -2.29 -33.13
CA GLY A 66 -13.14 -2.08 -34.50
C GLY A 66 -13.97 -3.24 -35.07
N GLY A 67 -14.65 -4.00 -34.22
CA GLY A 67 -15.50 -5.13 -34.60
C GLY A 67 -14.80 -6.49 -34.63
N GLN A 68 -13.52 -6.56 -34.22
CA GLN A 68 -12.84 -7.86 -34.09
C GLN A 68 -13.51 -8.70 -33.00
N LEU A 69 -13.86 -9.94 -33.35
CA LEU A 69 -14.45 -10.89 -32.40
C LEU A 69 -13.44 -11.27 -31.32
N ILE A 70 -13.84 -11.08 -30.06
CA ILE A 70 -13.05 -11.46 -28.89
C ILE A 70 -13.78 -12.61 -28.19
N PRO A 71 -13.18 -13.79 -28.03
CA PRO A 71 -13.80 -14.89 -27.31
C PRO A 71 -14.05 -14.53 -25.84
N LEU A 72 -15.21 -14.91 -25.30
CA LEU A 72 -15.54 -14.66 -23.90
C LEU A 72 -14.51 -15.28 -22.93
N SER A 73 -13.92 -16.42 -23.32
CA SER A 73 -12.88 -17.11 -22.55
C SER A 73 -11.63 -16.26 -22.30
N VAL A 74 -11.28 -15.35 -23.23
CA VAL A 74 -10.13 -14.43 -23.06
C VAL A 74 -10.42 -13.44 -21.92
N ILE A 75 -11.66 -12.96 -21.84
CA ILE A 75 -12.09 -12.03 -20.79
C ILE A 75 -12.17 -12.78 -19.46
N GLU A 76 -12.75 -13.98 -19.45
CA GLU A 76 -12.80 -14.83 -18.25
C GLU A 76 -11.41 -15.10 -17.69
N GLU A 77 -10.43 -15.42 -18.54
CA GLU A 77 -9.05 -15.65 -18.15
C GLU A 77 -8.39 -14.38 -17.58
N PHE A 78 -8.61 -13.24 -18.23
CA PHE A 78 -8.13 -11.94 -17.74
C PHE A 78 -8.68 -11.60 -16.36
N ILE A 79 -10.01 -11.70 -16.16
CA ILE A 79 -10.67 -11.47 -14.86
C ILE A 79 -10.14 -12.43 -13.80
N LYS A 80 -9.95 -13.71 -14.15
CA LYS A 80 -9.38 -14.71 -13.25
C LYS A 80 -7.94 -14.39 -12.86
N GLY A 81 -7.15 -13.81 -13.77
CA GLY A 81 -5.81 -13.31 -13.48
C GLY A 81 -5.82 -12.19 -12.44
N LEU A 82 -6.69 -11.19 -12.63
CA LEU A 82 -6.86 -10.07 -11.70
C LEU A 82 -7.33 -10.53 -10.31
N ASP A 83 -8.29 -11.46 -10.26
CA ASP A 83 -8.79 -12.04 -9.00
C ASP A 83 -7.70 -12.80 -8.24
N LYS A 84 -6.92 -13.64 -8.94
CA LYS A 84 -5.77 -14.36 -8.34
C LYS A 84 -4.68 -13.43 -7.82
N SER A 85 -4.57 -12.23 -8.39
CA SER A 85 -3.67 -11.17 -7.93
C SER A 85 -4.30 -10.29 -6.85
N PHE A 86 -5.49 -10.62 -6.33
CA PHE A 86 -6.21 -9.87 -5.29
C PHE A 86 -6.51 -8.41 -5.66
N LEU A 87 -6.71 -8.13 -6.96
CA LEU A 87 -7.01 -6.79 -7.47
C LEU A 87 -8.51 -6.49 -7.53
N LEU A 88 -9.35 -7.51 -7.49
CA LEU A 88 -10.81 -7.38 -7.57
C LEU A 88 -11.44 -7.42 -6.18
N GLU A 89 -12.59 -6.75 -6.02
CA GLU A 89 -13.48 -6.96 -4.88
C GLU A 89 -14.10 -8.36 -5.01
N SER A 90 -13.53 -9.33 -4.28
CA SER A 90 -13.86 -10.73 -4.41
C SER A 90 -13.73 -11.47 -3.08
N GLU A 91 -14.34 -12.65 -2.99
CA GLU A 91 -14.19 -13.53 -1.83
C GLU A 91 -12.72 -13.92 -1.59
N SER A 92 -11.92 -14.05 -2.66
CA SER A 92 -10.50 -14.41 -2.55
C SER A 92 -9.69 -13.26 -1.92
N PHE A 93 -9.98 -12.02 -2.31
CA PHE A 93 -9.42 -10.82 -1.70
C PHE A 93 -9.84 -10.68 -0.23
N ASP A 94 -11.13 -10.82 0.08
CA ASP A 94 -11.64 -10.69 1.44
C ASP A 94 -11.04 -11.76 2.36
N ALA A 95 -10.94 -13.00 1.90
CA ALA A 95 -10.29 -14.08 2.63
C ALA A 95 -8.81 -13.77 2.91
N ARG A 96 -8.07 -13.26 1.90
CA ARG A 96 -6.66 -12.88 2.07
C ARG A 96 -6.49 -11.74 3.06
N LYS A 97 -7.31 -10.70 2.96
CA LYS A 97 -7.31 -9.53 3.85
C LYS A 97 -7.62 -9.94 5.29
N ASN A 98 -8.64 -10.76 5.49
CA ASN A 98 -9.02 -11.25 6.82
C ASN A 98 -7.92 -12.14 7.42
N ALA A 99 -7.33 -13.04 6.63
CA ALA A 99 -6.23 -13.88 7.11
C ALA A 99 -5.02 -13.05 7.61
N ILE A 100 -4.68 -11.96 6.92
CA ILE A 100 -3.61 -11.05 7.35
C ILE A 100 -4.01 -10.29 8.61
N ARG A 101 -5.25 -9.79 8.67
CA ARG A 101 -5.78 -9.10 9.85
C ARG A 101 -5.75 -9.99 11.09
N GLU A 102 -6.23 -11.22 10.96
CA GLU A 102 -6.21 -12.20 12.05
C GLU A 102 -4.78 -12.59 12.43
N GLY A 103 -3.89 -12.78 11.46
CA GLY A 103 -2.46 -13.01 11.73
C GLY A 103 -1.85 -11.86 12.53
N PHE A 104 -2.17 -10.62 12.17
CA PHE A 104 -1.77 -9.44 12.93
C PHE A 104 -2.39 -9.46 14.33
N LEU A 105 -3.71 -9.59 14.49
CA LEU A 105 -4.36 -9.54 15.81
C LEU A 105 -3.82 -10.61 16.78
N ASN A 106 -3.51 -11.80 16.27
CA ASN A 106 -3.03 -12.92 17.08
C ASN A 106 -1.50 -12.93 17.31
N ALA A 107 -0.75 -12.01 16.67
CA ALA A 107 0.69 -11.92 16.86
C ALA A 107 1.03 -11.48 18.29
N ARG A 108 1.87 -12.27 18.98
CA ARG A 108 2.36 -11.95 20.33
C ARG A 108 3.37 -10.80 20.31
N GLU A 109 4.09 -10.66 19.20
CA GLU A 109 5.10 -9.64 18.99
C GLU A 109 4.69 -8.75 17.82
N ARG A 110 5.02 -7.46 17.92
CA ARG A 110 4.77 -6.47 16.88
C ARG A 110 6.09 -6.15 16.21
N GLU A 111 6.26 -6.63 14.98
CA GLU A 111 7.43 -6.28 14.18
C GLU A 111 7.48 -4.78 13.92
N CYS A 112 8.69 -4.23 13.98
CA CYS A 112 9.00 -2.85 13.61
C CYS A 112 8.90 -2.67 12.09
N SER A 113 7.69 -2.58 11.55
CA SER A 113 7.42 -2.59 10.11
C SER A 113 8.07 -1.46 9.31
N LEU A 114 8.51 -0.39 9.98
CA LEU A 114 9.19 0.76 9.39
C LEU A 114 10.71 0.74 9.59
N ALA A 115 11.25 -0.24 10.33
CA ALA A 115 12.69 -0.41 10.46
C ALA A 115 13.33 -0.70 9.08
N GLY A 116 14.44 -0.04 8.79
CA GLY A 116 15.11 -0.06 7.49
C GLY A 116 14.41 0.78 6.40
N THR A 117 13.25 1.38 6.70
CA THR A 117 12.52 2.26 5.77
C THR A 117 12.48 3.70 6.28
N SER A 118 11.86 3.92 7.45
CA SER A 118 11.73 5.27 8.06
C SER A 118 12.79 5.54 9.13
N TYR A 119 13.43 4.50 9.65
CA TYR A 119 14.53 4.60 10.61
C TYR A 119 15.46 3.39 10.47
N ASP A 120 16.66 3.48 11.01
CA ASP A 120 17.65 2.40 10.90
C ASP A 120 17.16 1.12 11.60
N ALA A 121 17.36 -0.03 10.95
CA ALA A 121 17.02 -1.32 11.51
C ALA A 121 18.05 -1.80 12.55
N ASP A 122 19.28 -1.30 12.50
CA ASP A 122 20.30 -1.54 13.52
C ASP A 122 20.01 -0.67 14.77
N PRO A 123 19.73 -1.29 15.94
CA PRO A 123 19.48 -0.56 17.17
C PRO A 123 20.62 0.39 17.57
N GLU A 124 21.87 0.05 17.30
CA GLU A 124 23.01 0.89 17.69
C GLU A 124 23.20 2.09 16.76
N ALA A 125 22.93 1.90 15.46
CA ALA A 125 22.85 3.00 14.51
C ALA A 125 21.71 3.98 14.88
N LEU A 126 20.52 3.45 15.21
CA LEU A 126 19.38 4.28 15.61
C LEU A 126 19.65 5.06 16.91
N LYS A 127 20.24 4.42 17.93
CA LYS A 127 20.64 5.11 19.16
C LYS A 127 21.64 6.22 18.90
N ARG A 128 22.60 6.00 18.01
CA ARG A 128 23.60 7.00 17.64
C ARG A 128 22.95 8.19 16.95
N TYR A 129 22.07 7.92 15.98
CA TYR A 129 21.28 8.94 15.31
C TYR A 129 20.52 9.83 16.31
N ILE A 130 19.83 9.22 17.28
CA ILE A 130 19.09 9.97 18.32
C ILE A 130 20.04 10.86 19.14
N ARG A 131 21.18 10.33 19.57
CA ARG A 131 22.19 11.12 20.33
C ARG A 131 22.76 12.27 19.51
N GLU A 132 23.04 12.05 18.24
CA GLU A 132 23.55 13.09 17.33
C GLU A 132 22.52 14.21 17.15
N VAL A 133 21.24 13.88 16.97
CA VAL A 133 20.17 14.87 16.93
C VAL A 133 20.05 15.60 18.28
N GLU A 134 20.09 14.87 19.40
CA GLU A 134 19.98 15.43 20.76
C GLU A 134 21.10 16.45 21.02
N ALA A 135 22.32 16.17 20.57
CA ALA A 135 23.48 17.06 20.73
C ALA A 135 23.36 18.39 19.96
N THR A 136 22.46 18.50 18.97
CA THR A 136 22.21 19.75 18.24
C THR A 136 21.16 20.64 18.89
N LEU A 137 20.43 20.13 19.88
CA LEU A 137 19.34 20.85 20.52
C LEU A 137 19.86 21.70 21.69
N PRO A 138 19.19 22.82 22.01
CA PRO A 138 19.53 23.62 23.19
C PRO A 138 19.50 22.77 24.48
N GLU A 139 20.23 23.15 25.52
CA GLU A 139 20.10 22.51 26.82
C GLU A 139 18.67 22.65 27.37
N LEU A 140 18.20 21.63 28.08
CA LEU A 140 16.92 21.71 28.78
C LEU A 140 17.06 22.68 29.95
N GLY A 141 16.20 23.70 30.01
CA GLY A 141 16.14 24.60 31.16
C GLY A 141 15.69 23.89 32.44
N SER A 142 15.98 24.48 33.59
CA SER A 142 15.72 23.93 34.93
C SER A 142 14.23 23.88 35.35
N GLU A 143 13.28 24.01 34.42
CA GLU A 143 11.83 24.00 34.69
C GLU A 143 11.24 22.57 34.85
N GLN A 144 12.01 21.59 35.31
CA GLN A 144 11.64 20.17 35.27
C GLN A 144 11.51 19.49 36.65
N ASP A 145 10.86 20.14 37.62
CA ASP A 145 10.55 19.44 38.89
C ASP A 145 9.24 18.63 38.82
N THR A 146 8.42 18.80 37.77
CA THR A 146 7.18 18.04 37.60
C THR A 146 7.19 17.23 36.30
N PRO A 147 7.11 15.89 36.35
CA PRO A 147 6.95 15.06 35.16
C PRO A 147 5.69 15.44 34.39
N PRO A 148 5.72 15.50 33.05
CA PRO A 148 4.53 15.81 32.27
C PRO A 148 3.49 14.70 32.41
N ALA A 149 2.21 15.09 32.56
CA ALA A 149 1.09 14.14 32.62
C ALA A 149 0.81 13.46 31.26
N GLY A 150 1.38 13.98 30.17
CA GLY A 150 1.25 13.44 28.82
C GLY A 150 2.14 14.18 27.83
N LEU A 151 2.35 13.56 26.66
CA LEU A 151 3.13 14.12 25.56
C LEU A 151 2.27 14.19 24.30
N LEU A 152 2.49 15.22 23.48
CA LEU A 152 1.92 15.35 22.15
C LEU A 152 3.06 15.34 21.12
N ALA A 153 3.16 14.25 20.37
CA ALA A 153 4.15 14.09 19.32
C ALA A 153 3.49 14.14 17.93
N PRO A 154 4.19 14.61 16.89
CA PRO A 154 3.75 14.41 15.52
C PRO A 154 3.68 12.90 15.18
N HIS A 155 3.06 12.57 14.05
CA HIS A 155 3.08 11.19 13.52
C HIS A 155 3.34 11.21 12.01
N ILE A 156 4.43 11.89 11.66
CA ILE A 156 4.99 11.98 10.31
C ILE A 156 6.36 11.30 10.27
N ASP A 157 6.94 11.22 9.07
CA ASP A 157 8.25 10.61 8.87
C ASP A 157 9.31 11.14 9.85
N ILE A 158 10.10 10.20 10.40
CA ILE A 158 11.06 10.49 11.47
C ILE A 158 12.09 11.50 11.01
N GLU A 159 12.58 11.39 9.77
CA GLU A 159 13.62 12.28 9.27
C GLU A 159 13.12 13.73 9.15
N VAL A 160 11.83 13.89 8.86
CA VAL A 160 11.18 15.21 8.73
C VAL A 160 11.02 15.90 10.09
N ALA A 161 10.64 15.15 11.14
CA ALA A 161 10.34 15.71 12.46
C ALA A 161 11.33 15.30 13.57
N LYS A 162 12.54 14.84 13.21
CA LYS A 162 13.54 14.29 14.14
C LYS A 162 13.84 15.19 15.33
N THR A 163 14.01 16.49 15.12
CA THR A 163 14.30 17.45 16.19
C THR A 163 13.11 17.60 17.14
N ALA A 164 11.88 17.63 16.62
CA ALA A 164 10.67 17.70 17.44
C ALA A 164 10.47 16.43 18.28
N TYR A 165 10.70 15.25 17.69
CA TYR A 165 10.65 13.99 18.42
C TYR A 165 11.70 13.95 19.53
N VAL A 166 12.97 14.19 19.19
CA VAL A 166 14.07 14.09 20.16
C VAL A 166 13.94 15.13 21.27
N ASP A 167 13.56 16.38 20.95
CA ASP A 167 13.34 17.42 21.98
C ASP A 167 12.20 17.06 22.94
N LEU A 168 11.12 16.47 22.43
CA LEU A 168 9.99 16.06 23.25
C LEU A 168 10.35 14.90 24.16
N TYR A 169 10.91 13.82 23.61
CA TYR A 169 11.16 12.59 24.36
C TYR A 169 12.33 12.71 25.35
N ARG A 170 13.33 13.58 25.10
CA ARG A 170 14.42 13.81 26.08
C ARG A 170 13.93 14.43 27.39
N ARG A 171 12.74 15.05 27.42
CA ARG A 171 12.13 15.65 28.62
C ARG A 171 11.50 14.62 29.57
N ILE A 172 11.38 13.37 29.14
CA ILE A 172 10.88 12.25 29.98
C ILE A 172 11.91 11.13 30.13
N LYS A 173 13.14 11.40 29.71
CA LYS A 173 14.28 10.48 29.85
C LYS A 173 14.67 10.46 31.33
N GLY A 174 14.41 9.33 31.98
CA GLY A 174 14.79 9.07 33.38
C GLY A 174 16.28 8.84 33.55
#